data_AF-A0A6L3V348-F1
#
_entry.id   AF-A0A6L3V348-F1
#
_cell.length_a   1.000
_cell.length_b   1.000
_cell.length_c   1.000
_cell.angle_alpha   90.00
_cell.angle_beta   90.00
_cell.angle_gamma   90.00
#
_symmetry.space_group_name_H-M   'P 1'
#
loop_
_entity.id
_entity.type
_entity.pdbx_description
1 polymer ?
#
loop_
_entity_poly.entity_id
_entity_poly.type
_entity_poly.pdbx_seq_one_letter_code
_entity_poly.pdbx_strand_id
1 'polypeptide(L)'
;MKNNKFKLFTACIIVNLIFTAGCSNDEREDVTTIDVDIAHDKLLEEVVKKNNLLIQNGIELSSIWADEQTETLHVGLLKINKRTEKKFKTILFDEILQGSVKLNLFQEEPIKLH
;
A
#
# COMPACT_ATOMS: atom_id res chain seq x y z
N MET A 1 21.16 55.95 3.44
CA MET A 1 19.72 56.22 3.71
C MET A 1 18.91 55.29 2.82
N LYS A 2 18.35 54.23 3.41
CA LYS A 2 16.92 54.08 3.72
C LYS A 2 16.03 53.85 2.49
N ASN A 3 15.71 52.56 2.33
CA ASN A 3 14.38 51.98 2.20
C ASN A 3 13.63 52.06 0.87
N ASN A 4 12.85 50.97 0.69
CA ASN A 4 11.57 50.87 0.00
C ASN A 4 11.65 50.56 -1.52
N LYS A 5 11.04 49.49 -2.07
CA LYS A 5 10.00 48.57 -1.58
C LYS A 5 10.11 47.20 -2.26
N PHE A 6 9.91 46.18 -1.44
CA PHE A 6 9.26 44.91 -1.74
C PHE A 6 8.16 45.03 -2.81
N LYS A 7 8.17 44.12 -3.80
CA LYS A 7 7.02 43.48 -4.47
C LYS A 7 7.37 43.15 -5.93
N LEU A 8 7.73 41.89 -6.21
CA LEU A 8 7.14 41.13 -7.31
C LEU A 8 7.46 39.61 -7.16
N PHE A 9 7.26 39.08 -5.97
CA PHE A 9 7.31 37.63 -5.70
C PHE A 9 5.94 37.01 -5.98
N THR A 10 5.39 37.13 -7.19
CA THR A 10 4.06 36.56 -7.50
C THR A 10 3.76 36.55 -9.01
N ALA A 11 4.62 35.96 -9.85
CA ALA A 11 4.27 35.79 -11.27
C ALA A 11 4.91 34.60 -12.00
N CYS A 12 5.52 33.62 -11.31
CA CYS A 12 6.08 32.42 -11.98
C CYS A 12 5.50 31.08 -11.48
N ILE A 13 4.47 31.11 -10.64
CA ILE A 13 3.78 29.89 -10.18
C ILE A 13 2.71 29.42 -11.19
N ILE A 14 2.38 30.22 -12.21
CA ILE A 14 1.26 29.93 -13.14
C ILE A 14 1.71 29.26 -14.46
N VAL A 15 3.01 28.96 -14.64
CA VAL A 15 3.48 28.28 -15.88
C VAL A 15 3.86 26.81 -15.68
N ASN A 16 3.96 26.32 -14.44
CA ASN A 16 4.09 24.87 -14.19
C ASN A 16 2.75 24.12 -14.12
N LEU A 17 1.62 24.79 -14.34
CA LEU A 17 0.28 24.19 -14.26
C LEU A 17 -0.29 23.68 -15.60
N ILE A 18 0.52 23.68 -16.68
CA ILE A 18 0.06 23.25 -18.02
C ILE A 18 0.84 22.03 -18.54
N PHE A 19 1.78 21.47 -17.76
CA PHE A 19 2.29 20.10 -17.98
C PHE A 19 1.53 19.04 -17.17
N THR A 20 0.50 19.44 -16.44
CA THR A 20 -0.47 18.56 -15.76
C THR A 20 -1.72 18.34 -16.62
N ALA A 21 -1.56 17.98 -17.89
CA ALA A 21 -2.67 17.55 -18.75
C ALA A 21 -2.15 16.80 -20.00
N GLY A 22 -1.65 15.58 -19.81
CA GLY A 22 -1.22 14.75 -20.93
C GLY A 22 -0.81 13.35 -20.48
N CYS A 23 -1.81 12.50 -20.24
CA CYS A 23 -1.69 11.05 -20.09
C CYS A 23 -0.67 10.55 -19.06
N SER A 24 -1.10 10.45 -17.80
CA SER A 24 -0.78 9.25 -17.02
C SER A 24 -2.10 8.76 -16.43
N ASN A 25 -2.89 8.09 -17.26
CA ASN A 25 -3.24 6.76 -16.83
C ASN A 25 -1.89 6.05 -16.76
N ASP A 26 -1.26 6.04 -15.59
CA ASP A 26 -0.32 4.98 -15.26
C ASP A 26 -1.19 3.71 -15.18
N GLU A 27 -1.70 3.27 -16.34
CA GLU A 27 -1.78 1.86 -16.66
C GLU A 27 -0.35 1.38 -16.49
N ARG A 28 -0.02 0.98 -15.26
CA ARG A 28 1.21 0.26 -14.99
C ARG A 28 1.14 -0.98 -15.86
N GLU A 29 1.82 -0.90 -16.99
CA GLU A 29 2.16 -2.00 -17.87
C GLU A 29 2.70 -3.14 -16.99
N ASP A 30 2.03 -4.29 -17.08
CA ASP A 30 2.43 -5.60 -16.58
C ASP A 30 2.70 -5.74 -15.07
N VAL A 31 1.71 -5.43 -14.23
CA VAL A 31 1.68 -6.11 -12.92
C VAL A 31 1.12 -7.51 -13.13
N THR A 32 2.01 -8.52 -13.18
CA THR A 32 1.62 -9.94 -13.22
C THR A 32 0.58 -10.21 -12.14
N THR A 33 -0.65 -10.54 -12.53
CA THR A 33 -1.67 -11.00 -11.59
C THR A 33 -1.26 -12.40 -11.13
N ILE A 34 -1.14 -12.56 -9.82
CA ILE A 34 -0.74 -13.80 -9.18
C ILE A 34 -2.01 -14.51 -8.70
N ASP A 35 -2.02 -15.83 -8.85
CA ASP A 35 -3.04 -16.71 -8.28
C ASP A 35 -3.21 -16.49 -6.77
N VAL A 36 -4.45 -16.52 -6.29
CA VAL A 36 -4.78 -16.17 -4.90
C VAL A 36 -4.16 -17.14 -3.89
N ASP A 37 -4.03 -18.42 -4.24
CA ASP A 37 -3.44 -19.44 -3.36
C ASP A 37 -1.92 -19.24 -3.27
N ILE A 38 -1.28 -18.93 -4.40
CA ILE A 38 0.15 -18.58 -4.43
C ILE A 38 0.40 -17.31 -3.60
N ALA A 39 -0.48 -16.32 -3.69
CA ALA A 39 -0.36 -15.08 -2.93
C ALA A 39 -0.53 -15.33 -1.42
N HIS A 40 -1.49 -16.18 -1.05
CA HIS A 40 -1.69 -16.63 0.33
C HIS A 40 -0.44 -17.31 0.89
N ASP A 41 0.08 -18.31 0.18
CA ASP A 41 1.21 -19.12 0.64
C ASP A 41 2.48 -18.29 0.81
N LYS A 42 2.77 -17.39 -0.14
CA LYS A 42 3.91 -16.48 -0.04
C LYS A 42 3.79 -15.54 1.17
N LEU A 43 2.61 -14.97 1.40
CA LEU A 43 2.38 -14.08 2.54
C LEU A 43 2.49 -14.85 3.86
N LEU A 44 1.93 -16.06 3.94
CA LEU A 44 2.00 -16.91 5.12
C LEU A 44 3.46 -17.31 5.43
N GLU A 45 4.22 -17.69 4.40
CA GLU A 45 5.65 -18.01 4.54
C GLU A 45 6.41 -16.81 5.11
N GLU A 46 6.17 -15.60 4.59
CA GLU A 46 6.79 -14.39 5.11
C GLU A 46 6.44 -14.21 6.59
N VAL A 47 5.17 -14.33 6.99
CA VAL A 47 4.74 -14.16 8.39
C VAL A 47 5.43 -15.14 9.35
N VAL A 48 5.68 -16.38 8.94
CA VAL A 48 6.31 -17.41 9.79
C VAL A 48 7.81 -17.17 10.01
N LYS A 49 8.46 -16.33 9.19
CA LYS A 49 9.89 -16.02 9.35
C LYS A 49 10.14 -15.24 10.64
N LYS A 50 11.17 -15.65 11.37
CA LYS A 50 11.59 -15.05 12.66
C LYS A 50 11.89 -13.54 12.60
N ASN A 51 12.19 -13.01 11.40
CA ASN A 51 12.50 -11.60 11.14
C ASN A 51 11.63 -11.02 10.00
N ASN A 52 10.36 -11.38 9.90
CA ASN A 52 9.55 -11.01 8.73
C ASN A 52 9.45 -9.49 8.50
N LEU A 53 9.31 -9.10 7.22
CA LEU A 53 9.27 -7.71 6.77
C LEU A 53 8.12 -6.92 7.41
N LEU A 54 7.00 -7.56 7.70
CA LEU A 54 5.79 -6.93 8.24
C LEU A 54 6.01 -6.47 9.69
N ILE A 55 6.61 -7.32 10.52
CA ILE A 55 6.97 -7.02 11.92
C ILE A 55 7.98 -5.88 11.97
N GLN A 56 9.05 -5.93 11.16
CA GLN A 56 10.05 -4.84 11.09
C GLN A 56 9.42 -3.50 10.74
N ASN A 57 8.30 -3.54 10.01
CA ASN A 57 7.56 -2.37 9.57
C ASN A 57 6.40 -1.98 10.50
N GLY A 58 6.23 -2.64 11.64
CA GLY A 58 5.19 -2.37 12.63
C GLY A 58 3.79 -2.72 12.12
N ILE A 59 3.69 -3.72 11.25
CA ILE A 59 2.43 -4.25 10.73
C ILE A 59 2.19 -5.59 11.41
N GLU A 60 1.07 -5.67 12.13
CA GLU A 60 0.65 -6.87 12.83
C GLU A 60 -0.58 -7.44 12.13
N LEU A 61 -0.43 -8.67 11.62
CA LEU A 61 -1.49 -9.42 10.95
C LEU A 61 -2.22 -10.25 12.01
N SER A 62 -3.54 -10.32 11.87
CA SER A 62 -4.40 -11.13 12.74
C SER A 62 -4.89 -12.40 12.04
N SER A 63 -5.20 -12.30 10.75
CA SER A 63 -5.76 -13.38 9.96
C SER A 63 -5.41 -13.23 8.48
N ILE A 64 -5.33 -14.37 7.79
CA ILE A 64 -5.00 -14.47 6.37
C ILE A 64 -5.81 -15.63 5.81
N TRP A 65 -6.52 -15.44 4.70
CA TRP A 65 -7.14 -16.53 3.95
C TRP A 65 -7.34 -16.15 2.48
N ALA A 66 -7.36 -17.15 1.61
CA ALA A 66 -7.74 -17.01 0.21
C ALA A 66 -9.22 -17.36 0.02
N ASP A 67 -9.91 -16.61 -0.83
CA ASP A 67 -11.22 -16.97 -1.37
C ASP A 67 -11.09 -17.24 -2.86
N GLU A 68 -11.00 -18.52 -3.23
CA GLU A 68 -10.89 -19.00 -4.61
C GLU A 68 -12.10 -18.60 -5.47
N GLN A 69 -13.31 -18.48 -4.89
CA GLN A 69 -14.51 -18.14 -5.66
C GLN A 69 -14.50 -16.69 -6.13
N THR A 70 -13.96 -15.79 -5.30
CA THR A 70 -13.88 -14.36 -5.61
C THR A 70 -12.48 -13.91 -6.05
N GLU A 71 -11.53 -14.85 -6.12
CA GLU A 71 -10.10 -14.66 -6.38
C GLU A 71 -9.49 -13.58 -5.46
N THR A 72 -9.94 -13.52 -4.20
CA THR A 72 -9.57 -12.45 -3.26
C THR A 72 -8.70 -12.97 -2.13
N LEU A 73 -7.56 -12.32 -1.90
CA LEU A 73 -6.76 -12.49 -0.69
C LEU A 73 -7.34 -11.60 0.42
N HIS A 74 -7.77 -12.21 1.51
CA HIS A 74 -8.28 -11.52 2.69
C HIS A 74 -7.19 -11.44 3.74
N VAL A 75 -6.92 -10.23 4.22
CA VAL A 75 -5.92 -9.99 5.26
C VAL A 75 -6.51 -9.11 6.36
N GLY A 76 -6.54 -9.66 7.57
CA GLY A 76 -6.86 -8.94 8.79
C GLY A 76 -5.61 -8.30 9.38
N LEU A 77 -5.68 -7.01 9.69
CA LEU A 77 -4.66 -6.29 10.46
C LEU A 77 -5.22 -5.93 11.84
N LEU A 78 -4.40 -5.98 12.89
CA LEU A 78 -4.81 -5.53 14.22
C LEU A 78 -5.11 -4.02 14.27
N LYS A 79 -4.45 -3.23 13.40
CA LYS A 79 -4.66 -1.79 13.29
C LYS A 79 -4.55 -1.31 11.85
N ILE A 80 -5.66 -0.84 11.28
CA ILE A 80 -5.67 -0.22 9.95
C ILE A 80 -5.80 1.30 10.06
N ASN A 81 -4.97 2.01 9.31
CA ASN A 81 -5.16 3.42 8.99
C ASN A 81 -4.52 3.69 7.62
N LYS A 82 -4.75 4.85 7.02
CA LYS A 82 -4.24 5.19 5.69
C LYS A 82 -2.73 4.96 5.52
N ARG A 83 -1.94 5.23 6.57
CA ARG A 83 -0.49 5.02 6.54
C ARG A 83 -0.14 3.54 6.58
N THR A 84 -0.75 2.77 7.49
CA THR A 84 -0.49 1.34 7.62
C THR A 84 -0.96 0.56 6.40
N GLU A 85 -2.14 0.89 5.88
CA GLU A 85 -2.69 0.27 4.67
C GLU A 85 -1.76 0.48 3.46
N LYS A 86 -1.33 1.72 3.22
CA LYS A 86 -0.40 2.02 2.12
C LYS A 86 0.90 1.24 2.28
N LYS A 87 1.46 1.22 3.49
CA LYS A 87 2.70 0.53 3.80
C LYS A 87 2.58 -0.98 3.60
N PHE A 88 1.49 -1.58 4.07
CA PHE A 88 1.19 -2.99 3.87
C PHE A 88 1.09 -3.34 2.39
N LYS A 89 0.32 -2.57 1.61
CA LYS A 89 0.15 -2.79 0.17
C LYS A 89 1.49 -2.73 -0.58
N THR A 90 2.34 -1.75 -0.25
CA THR A 90 3.70 -1.66 -0.82
C THR A 90 4.51 -2.92 -0.51
N ILE A 91 4.59 -3.33 0.76
CA ILE A 91 5.36 -4.54 1.12
C ILE A 91 4.77 -5.79 0.46
N LEU A 92 3.44 -5.94 0.48
CA LEU A 92 2.77 -7.08 -0.11
C LEU A 92 3.04 -7.19 -1.62
N PHE A 93 2.75 -6.13 -2.37
CA PHE A 93 2.80 -6.19 -3.84
C PHE A 93 4.22 -6.04 -4.38
N ASP A 94 5.03 -5.15 -3.79
CA ASP A 94 6.34 -4.79 -4.32
C ASP A 94 7.46 -5.69 -3.76
N GLU A 95 7.35 -6.16 -2.51
CA GLU A 95 8.42 -6.92 -1.84
C GLU A 95 8.14 -8.43 -1.75
N ILE A 96 6.94 -8.82 -1.29
CA ILE A 96 6.59 -10.24 -1.05
C ILE A 96 6.12 -10.93 -2.34
N LEU A 97 5.10 -10.36 -2.99
CA LEU A 97 4.46 -10.98 -4.14
C LEU A 97 5.20 -10.70 -5.44
N GLN A 98 5.74 -9.49 -5.58
CA GLN A 98 6.27 -8.94 -6.83
C GLN A 98 5.25 -9.04 -7.97
N GLY A 99 4.02 -8.61 -7.67
CA GLY A 99 2.85 -8.71 -8.53
C GLY A 99 1.57 -8.25 -7.83
N SER A 100 0.41 -8.50 -8.43
CA SER A 100 -0.87 -8.08 -7.87
C SER A 100 -1.79 -9.26 -7.60
N VAL A 101 -2.62 -9.11 -6.58
CA VAL A 101 -3.76 -9.98 -6.29
C VAL A 101 -4.89 -9.09 -5.83
N LYS A 102 -6.14 -9.49 -6.08
CA LYS A 102 -7.28 -8.79 -5.51
C LYS A 102 -7.21 -8.92 -3.98
N LEU A 103 -7.14 -7.78 -3.30
CA LEU A 103 -6.90 -7.72 -1.86
C LEU A 103 -8.10 -7.11 -1.15
N ASN A 104 -8.59 -7.79 -0.13
CA ASN A 104 -9.48 -7.23 0.87
C ASN A 104 -8.73 -7.07 2.20
N LEU A 105 -8.53 -5.82 2.61
CA LEU A 105 -7.84 -5.46 3.85
C LEU A 105 -8.87 -4.94 4.86
N PHE A 106 -8.92 -5.52 6.04
CA PHE A 106 -9.85 -5.12 7.10
C PHE A 106 -9.16 -5.12 8.46
N GLN A 107 -9.79 -4.44 9.43
CA GLN A 107 -9.32 -4.45 10.80
C GLN A 107 -10.08 -5.53 11.58
N GLU A 108 -9.36 -6.39 12.29
CA GLU A 108 -9.97 -7.28 13.28
C GLU A 108 -9.75 -6.74 14.69
N GLU A 109 -10.79 -6.84 15.52
CA GLU A 109 -10.66 -6.54 16.94
C GLU A 109 -9.90 -7.69 17.63
N PRO A 110 -8.95 -7.39 18.53
CA PRO A 110 -8.30 -8.43 19.32
C PRO A 110 -9.37 -9.15 20.15
N ILE A 111 -9.50 -10.46 19.95
CA ILE A 111 -10.44 -11.30 20.70
C ILE A 111 -10.04 -11.24 22.18
N LYS A 112 -10.84 -10.59 23.03
CA LYS A 112 -10.74 -10.73 24.48
C LYS A 112 -11.34 -12.07 24.88
N LEU A 113 -10.49 -13.04 25.21
CA LEU A 113 -10.93 -14.26 25.88
C LEU A 113 -11.33 -13.87 27.32
N HIS A 114 -12.64 -13.97 27.62
CA HIS A 114 -13.20 -13.79 28.96
C HIS A 114 -13.17 -15.10 29.75
#